data_AF-A0A238Y0C0-F1
#
_entry.id   AF-A0A238Y0C0-F1
#
_cell.length_a   1.000
_cell.length_b   1.000
_cell.length_c   1.000
_cell.angle_alpha   90.00
_cell.angle_beta   90.00
_cell.angle_gamma   90.00
#
_symmetry.space_group_name_H-M   'P 1'
#
loop_
_entity.id
_entity.type
_entity.pdbx_description
1 polymer ?
#
loop_
_entity_poly.entity_id
_entity_poly.type
_entity_poly.pdbx_seq_one_letter_code
_entity_poly.pdbx_strand_id
1 'polypeptide(L)'
;MEGKLPSGPIGYGALALLGLSVAIHLTVGVSELLGVITGHGAFAYALMLLVAAALPIVLMGAMVAGVLQPNATYATLSGVFAFYLFAYVDIHALGTIESVTGADLHSHDHGDHGHDDGSHGDGHDDHGHDDGSHGDGHDDHGHDDGNHGDHHDDHAHDDHGHDHDDSHAHDDHGHSHEGSTVDVVAEHLIADPLALISKVAEGTAVVLFALLALRED
;
A
#
# COMPACT_ATOMS: atom_id res chain seq x y z
N MET A 1 -38.16 11.42 -19.45
CA MET A 1 -37.62 10.48 -20.46
C MET A 1 -37.28 9.22 -19.68
N GLU A 2 -37.84 8.06 -20.04
CA GLU A 2 -37.49 6.81 -19.36
C GLU A 2 -36.06 6.43 -19.77
N GLY A 3 -35.15 6.33 -18.81
CA GLY A 3 -33.79 5.89 -19.06
C GLY A 3 -33.78 4.41 -19.42
N LYS A 4 -33.55 4.10 -20.70
CA LYS A 4 -33.39 2.72 -21.14
C LYS A 4 -31.93 2.31 -20.99
N LEU A 5 -31.73 1.13 -20.42
CA LEU A 5 -30.41 0.50 -20.39
C LEU A 5 -29.91 0.27 -21.83
N PRO A 6 -28.59 0.33 -22.05
CA PRO A 6 -28.03 0.10 -23.37
C PRO A 6 -28.35 -1.33 -23.80
N SER A 7 -28.77 -1.49 -25.06
CA SER A 7 -29.18 -2.78 -25.61
C SER A 7 -28.23 -3.25 -26.72
N GLY A 8 -28.15 -4.56 -26.88
CA GLY A 8 -27.25 -5.21 -27.83
C GLY A 8 -25.86 -5.52 -27.25
N PRO A 9 -24.99 -6.16 -28.05
CA PRO A 9 -23.74 -6.75 -27.55
C PRO A 9 -22.79 -5.71 -26.94
N ILE A 10 -22.69 -4.51 -27.51
CA ILE A 10 -21.86 -3.41 -26.99
C ILE A 10 -22.38 -2.95 -25.61
N GLY A 11 -23.69 -2.78 -25.48
CA GLY A 11 -24.32 -2.38 -24.22
C GLY A 11 -24.12 -3.40 -23.11
N TYR A 12 -24.37 -4.68 -23.40
CA TYR A 12 -24.15 -5.76 -22.44
C TYR A 12 -22.68 -5.92 -22.07
N GLY A 13 -21.76 -5.77 -23.04
CA GLY A 13 -20.32 -5.77 -22.78
C GLY A 13 -19.90 -4.64 -21.83
N ALA A 14 -20.36 -3.41 -22.08
CA ALA A 14 -20.06 -2.26 -21.23
C ALA A 14 -20.58 -2.45 -19.80
N LEU A 15 -21.82 -2.93 -19.65
CA LEU A 15 -22.42 -3.19 -18.33
C LEU A 15 -21.72 -4.32 -17.58
N ALA A 16 -21.31 -5.38 -18.28
CA ALA A 16 -20.58 -6.49 -17.67
C ALA A 16 -19.21 -6.03 -17.15
N LEU A 17 -18.47 -5.23 -17.93
CA LEU A 17 -17.19 -4.67 -17.51
C LEU A 17 -17.33 -3.66 -16.37
N LEU A 18 -18.38 -2.83 -16.39
CA LEU A 18 -18.72 -1.95 -15.27
C LEU A 18 -18.98 -2.78 -14.00
N GLY A 19 -19.78 -3.83 -14.10
CA GLY A 19 -20.07 -4.72 -12.97
C GLY A 19 -18.82 -5.39 -12.42
N LEU A 20 -17.93 -5.89 -13.29
CA LEU A 20 -16.65 -6.47 -12.89
C LEU A 20 -15.75 -5.45 -12.18
N SER A 21 -15.59 -4.25 -12.75
CA SER A 21 -14.79 -3.19 -12.14
C SER A 21 -15.34 -2.78 -10.78
N VAL A 22 -16.66 -2.58 -10.66
CA VAL A 22 -17.32 -2.24 -9.40
C VAL A 22 -17.09 -3.33 -8.36
N ALA A 23 -17.19 -4.61 -8.74
CA ALA A 23 -16.97 -5.72 -7.83
C ALA A 23 -15.52 -5.73 -7.29
N ILE A 24 -14.52 -5.56 -8.18
CA ILE A 24 -13.11 -5.52 -7.78
C ILE A 24 -12.84 -4.35 -6.83
N HIS A 25 -13.22 -3.13 -7.20
CA HIS A 25 -13.01 -1.94 -6.36
C HIS A 25 -13.71 -2.05 -5.01
N LEU A 26 -14.92 -2.60 -4.98
CA LEU A 26 -15.65 -2.81 -3.73
C LEU A 26 -14.94 -3.84 -2.85
N THR A 27 -14.51 -4.96 -3.41
CA THR A 27 -13.81 -6.01 -2.65
C THR A 27 -12.49 -5.50 -2.10
N VAL A 28 -11.64 -4.90 -2.93
CA VAL A 28 -10.34 -4.36 -2.48
C VAL A 28 -10.56 -3.20 -1.49
N GLY A 29 -11.49 -2.28 -1.79
CA GLY A 29 -11.79 -1.15 -0.90
C GLY A 29 -12.31 -1.56 0.47
N VAL A 30 -13.12 -2.62 0.56
CA VAL A 30 -13.55 -3.19 1.85
C VAL A 30 -12.39 -3.85 2.58
N SER A 31 -11.54 -4.61 1.90
CA SER A 31 -10.34 -5.23 2.49
C SER A 31 -9.38 -4.18 3.05
N GLU A 32 -9.15 -3.11 2.31
CA GLU A 32 -8.33 -1.97 2.75
C GLU A 32 -8.94 -1.25 3.94
N LEU A 33 -10.25 -1.02 3.93
CA LEU A 33 -10.96 -0.42 5.06
C LEU A 33 -10.85 -1.28 6.32
N LEU A 34 -10.91 -2.62 6.18
CA LEU A 34 -10.65 -3.53 7.29
C LEU A 34 -9.20 -3.43 7.77
N GLY A 35 -8.23 -3.30 6.85
CA GLY A 35 -6.83 -3.02 7.16
C GLY A 35 -6.66 -1.75 7.99
N VAL A 36 -7.39 -0.67 7.65
CA VAL A 36 -7.37 0.59 8.43
C VAL A 36 -7.87 0.34 9.86
N ILE A 37 -8.95 -0.43 10.01
CA ILE A 37 -9.53 -0.77 11.32
C ILE A 37 -8.55 -1.61 12.16
N THR A 38 -7.77 -2.49 11.53
CA THR A 38 -6.77 -3.33 12.20
C THR A 38 -5.39 -2.67 12.33
N GLY A 39 -5.23 -1.43 11.88
CA GLY A 39 -4.00 -0.62 12.05
C GLY A 39 -2.94 -0.80 10.97
N HIS A 40 -3.24 -1.46 9.85
CA HIS A 40 -2.29 -1.71 8.78
C HIS A 40 -2.67 -1.04 7.45
N GLY A 41 -3.87 -0.44 7.33
CA GLY A 41 -4.40 0.07 6.06
C GLY A 41 -4.27 1.57 5.85
N ALA A 42 -4.18 1.99 4.58
CA ALA A 42 -4.26 3.39 4.16
C ALA A 42 -5.73 3.83 3.96
N PHE A 43 -6.22 4.71 4.84
CA PHE A 43 -7.60 5.20 4.78
C PHE A 43 -7.94 5.90 3.46
N ALA A 44 -7.00 6.68 2.93
CA ALA A 44 -7.18 7.40 1.68
C ALA A 44 -7.37 6.43 0.50
N TYR A 45 -6.60 5.34 0.46
CA TYR A 45 -6.70 4.32 -0.58
C TYR A 45 -8.01 3.53 -0.46
N ALA A 46 -8.38 3.08 0.73
CA ALA A 46 -9.66 2.42 1.01
C ALA A 46 -10.85 3.28 0.53
N LEU A 47 -10.84 4.57 0.91
CA LEU A 47 -11.90 5.51 0.52
C LEU A 47 -11.96 5.72 -0.99
N MET A 48 -10.80 5.86 -1.66
CA MET A 48 -10.71 6.03 -3.11
C MET A 48 -11.38 4.85 -3.83
N LEU A 49 -11.05 3.62 -3.44
CA LEU A 49 -11.61 2.40 -4.03
C LEU A 49 -13.13 2.29 -3.80
N LEU A 50 -13.60 2.63 -2.61
CA LEU A 50 -15.04 2.62 -2.31
C LEU A 50 -15.81 3.68 -3.09
N VAL A 51 -15.24 4.88 -3.26
CA VAL A 51 -15.81 5.91 -4.14
C VAL A 51 -15.80 5.42 -5.59
N ALA A 52 -14.74 4.73 -6.01
CA ALA A 52 -14.62 4.18 -7.35
C ALA A 52 -15.68 3.11 -7.67
N ALA A 53 -16.08 2.33 -6.67
CA ALA A 53 -17.21 1.39 -6.79
C ALA A 53 -18.57 2.10 -6.76
N ALA A 54 -18.75 3.10 -5.87
CA ALA A 54 -20.05 3.73 -5.65
C ALA A 54 -20.48 4.67 -6.78
N LEU A 55 -19.55 5.45 -7.34
CA LEU A 55 -19.86 6.47 -8.34
C LEU A 55 -20.51 5.89 -9.62
N PRO A 56 -20.00 4.80 -10.23
CA PRO A 56 -20.65 4.18 -11.39
C PRO A 56 -22.06 3.66 -11.09
N ILE A 57 -22.29 3.12 -9.89
CA ILE A 57 -23.60 2.63 -9.45
C ILE A 57 -24.59 3.80 -9.39
N VAL A 58 -24.19 4.92 -8.78
CA VAL A 58 -25.03 6.12 -8.65
C VAL A 58 -25.37 6.69 -10.02
N LEU A 59 -24.38 6.81 -10.91
CA LEU A 59 -24.59 7.31 -12.28
C LEU A 59 -25.57 6.43 -13.06
N MET A 60 -25.38 5.10 -13.03
CA MET A 60 -26.29 4.16 -13.67
C MET A 60 -27.70 4.19 -13.06
N GLY A 61 -27.80 4.25 -11.73
CA GLY A 61 -29.08 4.35 -11.03
C GLY A 61 -29.84 5.64 -11.38
N ALA A 62 -29.13 6.77 -11.45
CA ALA A 62 -29.71 8.05 -11.86
C ALA A 62 -30.19 8.05 -13.32
N MET A 63 -29.44 7.39 -14.22
CA MET A 63 -29.88 7.18 -15.60
C MET A 63 -31.15 6.34 -15.66
N VAL A 64 -31.19 5.18 -14.98
CA VAL A 64 -32.38 4.30 -14.93
C VAL A 64 -33.60 5.02 -14.35
N ALA A 65 -33.40 5.87 -13.35
CA ALA A 65 -34.45 6.70 -12.76
C ALA A 65 -34.92 7.85 -13.67
N GLY A 66 -34.29 8.05 -14.84
CA GLY A 66 -34.59 9.13 -15.77
C GLY A 66 -34.13 10.52 -15.30
N VAL A 67 -33.23 10.57 -14.31
CA VAL A 67 -32.64 11.81 -13.78
C VAL A 67 -31.51 12.30 -14.69
N LEU A 68 -30.69 11.38 -15.20
CA LEU A 68 -29.60 11.69 -16.14
C LEU A 68 -29.92 11.17 -17.55
N GLN A 69 -29.48 11.91 -18.56
CA GLN A 69 -29.56 11.46 -19.94
C GLN A 69 -28.55 10.33 -20.20
N PRO A 70 -28.89 9.32 -21.03
CA PRO A 70 -27.99 8.21 -21.32
C PRO A 70 -26.63 8.64 -21.87
N ASN A 71 -26.60 9.52 -22.87
CA ASN A 71 -25.36 10.01 -23.47
C ASN A 71 -24.42 10.68 -22.46
N ALA A 72 -24.95 11.56 -21.61
CA ALA A 72 -24.20 12.22 -20.54
C ALA A 72 -23.69 11.21 -19.51
N THR A 73 -24.51 10.20 -19.17
CA THR A 73 -24.11 9.13 -18.24
C THR A 73 -22.96 8.31 -18.81
N TYR A 74 -23.05 7.87 -20.07
CA TYR A 74 -21.99 7.10 -20.72
C TYR A 74 -20.70 7.91 -20.90
N ALA A 75 -20.80 9.19 -21.29
CA ALA A 75 -19.64 10.06 -21.37
C ALA A 75 -18.96 10.24 -20.01
N THR A 76 -19.76 10.42 -18.95
CA THR A 76 -19.25 10.56 -17.57
C THR A 76 -18.58 9.26 -17.12
N LEU A 77 -19.21 8.10 -17.33
CA LEU A 77 -18.63 6.80 -16.99
C LEU A 77 -17.30 6.56 -17.72
N SER A 78 -17.22 6.90 -19.02
CA SER A 78 -15.98 6.82 -19.79
C SER A 78 -14.88 7.70 -19.17
N GLY A 79 -15.18 8.95 -18.83
CA GLY A 79 -14.25 9.86 -18.17
C GLY A 79 -13.81 9.37 -16.78
N VAL A 80 -14.73 8.81 -16.01
CA VAL A 80 -14.46 8.22 -14.68
C VAL A 80 -13.49 7.03 -14.79
N PHE A 81 -13.70 6.11 -15.72
CA PHE A 81 -12.77 4.99 -15.92
C PHE A 81 -11.41 5.45 -16.41
N ALA A 82 -11.36 6.43 -17.32
CA ALA A 82 -10.10 7.00 -17.77
C ALA A 82 -9.32 7.65 -16.62
N PHE A 83 -10.03 8.31 -15.70
CA PHE A 83 -9.43 8.84 -14.48
C PHE A 83 -8.88 7.75 -13.57
N TYR A 84 -9.57 6.61 -13.39
CA TYR A 84 -9.05 5.50 -12.57
C TYR A 84 -7.78 4.86 -13.14
N LEU A 85 -7.67 4.77 -14.47
CA LEU A 85 -6.44 4.32 -15.12
C LEU A 85 -5.30 5.30 -14.85
N PHE A 86 -5.55 6.61 -14.99
CA PHE A 86 -4.56 7.63 -14.69
C PHE A 86 -4.14 7.62 -13.22
N ALA A 87 -5.09 7.53 -12.30
CA ALA A 87 -4.82 7.45 -10.86
C ALA A 87 -3.99 6.21 -10.51
N TYR A 88 -4.24 5.07 -11.15
CA TYR A 88 -3.42 3.87 -10.95
C TYR A 88 -1.98 4.08 -11.40
N VAL A 89 -1.76 4.64 -12.61
CA VAL A 89 -0.42 4.97 -13.11
C VAL A 89 0.27 5.97 -12.19
N ASP A 90 -0.49 6.94 -11.68
CA ASP A 90 0.06 7.95 -10.80
C ASP A 90 0.56 7.36 -9.48
N ILE A 91 -0.28 6.56 -8.80
CA ILE A 91 0.07 5.88 -7.55
C ILE A 91 1.27 4.94 -7.73
N HIS A 92 1.38 4.22 -8.84
CA HIS A 92 2.42 3.20 -8.97
C HIS A 92 3.71 3.68 -9.64
N ALA A 93 3.71 4.84 -10.32
CA ALA A 93 4.88 5.25 -11.09
C ALA A 93 5.18 6.75 -11.11
N LEU A 94 4.24 7.64 -10.77
CA LEU A 94 4.48 9.10 -10.83
C LEU A 94 4.55 9.74 -9.44
N GLY A 95 3.75 9.29 -8.48
CA GLY A 95 3.63 9.88 -7.15
C GLY A 95 3.05 11.31 -7.16
N THR A 96 2.37 11.75 -8.22
CA THR A 96 1.92 13.15 -8.33
C THR A 96 0.83 13.45 -7.30
N ILE A 97 -0.13 12.55 -7.09
CA ILE A 97 -1.23 12.72 -6.12
C ILE A 97 -0.66 12.82 -4.71
N GLU A 98 0.31 11.98 -4.35
CA GLU A 98 1.00 12.08 -3.06
C GLU A 98 1.68 13.45 -2.91
N SER A 99 2.45 13.87 -3.92
CA SER A 99 3.16 15.16 -3.89
C SER A 99 2.24 16.38 -3.74
N VAL A 100 1.02 16.30 -4.31
CA VAL A 100 0.04 17.40 -4.29
C VAL A 100 -0.81 17.39 -3.04
N THR A 101 -1.19 16.20 -2.55
CA THR A 101 -2.15 16.07 -1.45
C THR A 101 -1.49 15.86 -0.09
N GLY A 102 -0.23 15.43 -0.06
CA GLY A 102 0.47 14.97 1.14
C GLY A 102 -0.12 13.70 1.75
N ALA A 103 -1.02 13.01 1.03
CA ALA A 103 -1.56 11.73 1.47
C ALA A 103 -0.60 10.62 1.07
N ASP A 104 -0.07 9.91 2.07
CA ASP A 104 0.67 8.67 1.85
C ASP A 104 -0.29 7.61 1.26
N LEU A 105 -0.05 7.23 0.01
CA LEU A 105 -0.80 6.22 -0.74
C LEU A 105 0.02 4.93 -0.93
N HIS A 106 1.26 4.88 -0.42
CA HIS A 106 2.26 3.86 -0.72
C HIS A 106 2.50 2.88 0.44
N SER A 107 1.73 2.94 1.54
CA SER A 107 1.98 2.15 2.75
C SER A 107 1.84 0.62 2.62
N HIS A 108 1.74 0.09 1.40
CA HIS A 108 1.37 -1.28 1.09
C HIS A 108 2.20 -1.87 -0.04
N ASP A 109 3.52 -1.88 0.13
CA ASP A 109 4.30 -2.89 -0.57
C ASP A 109 4.02 -4.24 0.12
N HIS A 110 3.21 -5.08 -0.51
CA HIS A 110 3.04 -6.48 -0.12
C HIS A 110 4.26 -7.34 -0.53
N GLY A 111 5.44 -6.74 -0.71
CA GLY A 111 6.73 -7.39 -0.76
C GLY A 111 7.18 -7.93 0.61
N ASP A 112 6.40 -8.82 1.22
CA ASP A 112 6.99 -9.86 2.08
C ASP A 112 7.63 -10.92 1.18
N HIS A 113 8.64 -10.49 0.45
CA HIS A 113 9.72 -11.33 0.00
C HIS A 113 10.85 -11.08 0.97
N GLY A 114 10.71 -11.62 2.18
CA GLY A 114 11.85 -12.00 2.98
C GLY A 114 12.81 -12.77 2.07
N HIS A 115 13.86 -12.09 1.66
CA HIS A 115 15.01 -12.76 1.09
C HIS A 115 15.49 -13.72 2.17
N ASP A 116 15.35 -15.01 1.90
CA ASP A 116 16.11 -16.07 2.53
C ASP A 116 17.58 -15.87 2.10
N ASP A 117 18.24 -14.87 2.69
CA ASP A 117 19.67 -14.74 2.64
C ASP A 117 20.25 -15.74 3.64
N GLY A 118 20.36 -16.97 3.15
CA GLY A 118 21.24 -17.96 3.72
C GLY A 118 22.66 -17.40 3.83
N SER A 119 22.98 -16.83 5.00
CA SER A 119 24.34 -16.56 5.43
C SER A 119 24.74 -17.60 6.48
N HIS A 120 25.76 -18.34 6.09
CA HIS A 120 26.53 -19.29 6.88
C HIS A 120 27.10 -18.68 8.16
N GLY A 121 27.19 -19.51 9.22
CA GLY A 121 28.18 -19.45 10.31
C GLY A 121 28.11 -18.20 11.20
N ASP A 122 28.02 -18.28 12.53
CA ASP A 122 28.93 -19.04 13.36
C ASP A 122 28.25 -19.44 14.67
N GLY A 123 28.49 -20.70 15.06
CA GLY A 123 28.12 -21.19 16.37
C GLY A 123 28.94 -20.49 17.44
N HIS A 124 28.24 -19.96 18.44
CA HIS A 124 28.76 -19.87 19.79
C HIS A 124 27.85 -20.67 20.70
N ASP A 125 28.25 -21.93 20.88
CA ASP A 125 28.14 -22.59 22.18
C ASP A 125 28.67 -21.60 23.23
N ASP A 126 27.90 -21.32 24.29
CA ASP A 126 28.22 -21.92 25.58
C ASP A 126 27.34 -21.41 26.75
N HIS A 127 27.09 -22.36 27.66
CA HIS A 127 26.75 -22.23 29.08
C HIS A 127 25.29 -21.91 29.45
N GLY A 128 24.52 -22.99 29.61
CA GLY A 128 23.44 -23.02 30.58
C GLY A 128 23.96 -23.06 32.02
N HIS A 129 23.14 -22.53 32.92
CA HIS A 129 23.05 -23.03 34.30
C HIS A 129 21.58 -23.07 34.71
N ASP A 130 21.19 -24.26 35.15
CA ASP A 130 19.93 -24.66 35.75
C ASP A 130 20.16 -24.78 37.26
N ASP A 131 19.41 -24.03 38.05
CA ASP A 131 19.04 -24.24 39.45
C ASP A 131 18.33 -22.96 39.94
N GLY A 132 17.23 -22.93 40.68
CA GLY A 132 16.56 -23.93 41.50
C GLY A 132 15.90 -23.16 42.65
N SER A 133 14.56 -23.14 42.66
CA SER A 133 13.63 -23.07 43.81
C SER A 133 13.96 -22.35 45.14
N HIS A 134 12.86 -21.81 45.72
CA HIS A 134 12.60 -21.41 47.12
C HIS A 134 13.04 -19.99 47.50
N GLY A 135 12.35 -19.23 48.35
CA GLY A 135 11.30 -19.48 49.34
C GLY A 135 11.32 -18.30 50.33
N ASP A 136 10.28 -18.21 51.15
CA ASP A 136 9.94 -17.16 52.11
C ASP A 136 11.06 -16.55 52.98
N GLY A 137 10.83 -15.28 53.37
CA GLY A 137 10.78 -14.91 54.80
C GLY A 137 12.09 -14.45 55.49
N HIS A 138 12.02 -13.22 56.03
CA HIS A 138 12.61 -12.70 57.27
C HIS A 138 14.11 -12.94 57.57
N ASP A 139 14.87 -11.87 57.83
CA ASP A 139 15.24 -11.46 59.20
C ASP A 139 16.27 -10.32 59.23
N ASP A 140 16.13 -9.53 60.30
CA ASP A 140 16.92 -8.39 60.70
C ASP A 140 18.33 -8.73 61.27
N HIS A 141 19.20 -7.71 61.21
CA HIS A 141 20.32 -7.39 62.12
C HIS A 141 21.55 -8.31 62.25
N GLY A 142 22.76 -7.72 62.14
CA GLY A 142 23.94 -8.22 62.85
C GLY A 142 25.33 -7.77 62.35
N HIS A 143 25.84 -6.68 62.97
CA HIS A 143 27.24 -6.37 63.34
C HIS A 143 28.42 -6.32 62.34
N ASP A 144 28.92 -5.10 62.17
CA ASP A 144 30.18 -4.49 62.68
C ASP A 144 31.59 -5.11 62.45
N ASP A 145 32.52 -4.15 62.24
CA ASP A 145 33.98 -4.13 62.37
C ASP A 145 34.90 -4.89 61.40
N GLY A 146 35.64 -4.11 60.58
CA GLY A 146 36.73 -4.61 59.75
C GLY A 146 37.47 -3.55 58.94
N ASN A 147 38.03 -2.53 59.60
CA ASN A 147 38.95 -1.51 59.07
C ASN A 147 40.14 -2.13 58.31
N HIS A 148 40.37 -1.79 57.03
CA HIS A 148 41.70 -1.71 56.41
C HIS A 148 41.70 -0.96 55.06
N GLY A 149 42.51 0.09 54.98
CA GLY A 149 43.34 0.37 53.81
C GLY A 149 42.89 1.49 52.88
N ASP A 150 43.38 2.70 53.16
CA ASP A 150 43.60 3.73 52.15
C ASP A 150 44.45 3.15 51.00
N HIS A 151 43.92 3.22 49.78
CA HIS A 151 44.75 3.45 48.59
C HIS A 151 44.00 4.39 47.66
N HIS A 152 44.46 5.64 47.71
CA HIS A 152 44.49 6.52 46.55
C HIS A 152 45.23 5.81 45.43
N ASP A 153 44.65 5.74 44.24
CA ASP A 153 45.41 5.95 43.02
C ASP A 153 44.53 6.69 42.01
N ASP A 154 44.98 7.90 41.73
CA ASP A 154 44.55 8.74 40.65
C ASP A 154 44.87 8.07 39.31
N HIS A 155 43.85 7.80 38.50
CA HIS A 155 44.06 7.69 37.06
C HIS A 155 43.17 8.68 36.31
N ALA A 156 43.82 9.81 36.06
CA ALA A 156 43.45 10.81 35.09
C ALA A 156 43.18 10.21 33.71
N HIS A 157 42.22 10.85 33.04
CA HIS A 157 42.05 11.06 31.61
C HIS A 157 43.07 10.38 30.67
N ASP A 158 42.57 9.53 29.78
CA ASP A 158 43.05 9.51 28.41
C ASP A 158 41.86 9.75 27.46
N ASP A 159 41.89 10.94 26.86
CA ASP A 159 41.17 11.27 25.64
C ASP A 159 41.68 10.34 24.53
N HIS A 160 40.89 9.33 24.19
CA HIS A 160 40.99 8.70 22.87
C HIS A 160 39.87 9.23 21.99
N GLY A 161 40.15 10.42 21.46
CA GLY A 161 39.53 10.88 20.23
C GLY A 161 39.84 9.87 19.12
N HIS A 162 38.83 9.06 18.80
CA HIS A 162 38.77 8.39 17.53
C HIS A 162 38.01 9.31 16.57
N ASP A 163 38.78 10.15 15.88
CA ASP A 163 38.41 10.70 14.58
C ASP A 163 38.21 9.50 13.64
N HIS A 164 36.99 8.97 13.60
CA HIS A 164 36.53 8.20 12.46
C HIS A 164 36.07 9.20 11.40
N ASP A 165 37.05 9.63 10.62
CA ASP A 165 36.88 10.18 9.28
C ASP A 165 36.41 9.03 8.37
N ASP A 166 35.23 8.46 8.70
CA ASP A 166 34.53 7.54 7.83
C ASP A 166 33.83 8.39 6.77
N SER A 167 34.65 8.81 5.81
CA SER A 167 34.21 9.12 4.47
C SER A 167 33.53 7.87 3.90
N HIS A 168 32.27 7.65 4.27
CA HIS A 168 31.36 6.78 3.56
C HIS A 168 31.07 7.44 2.22
N ALA A 169 32.04 7.27 1.31
CA ALA A 169 31.87 7.46 -0.10
C ALA A 169 30.74 6.54 -0.55
N HIS A 170 29.59 7.16 -0.81
CA HIS A 170 28.50 6.76 -1.68
C HIS A 170 28.66 5.38 -2.34
N ASP A 171 28.06 4.36 -1.72
CA ASP A 171 27.23 3.43 -2.49
C ASP A 171 25.78 3.83 -2.23
N ASP A 172 25.45 5.00 -2.76
CA ASP A 172 24.10 5.28 -3.22
C ASP A 172 23.87 4.24 -4.33
N HIS A 173 23.45 3.04 -3.95
CA HIS A 173 22.70 2.17 -4.83
C HIS A 173 21.36 2.86 -5.08
N GLY A 174 21.42 4.01 -5.75
CA GLY A 174 20.37 4.46 -6.63
C GLY A 174 20.18 3.32 -7.59
N HIS A 175 19.22 2.45 -7.27
CA HIS A 175 18.54 1.68 -8.27
C HIS A 175 17.95 2.71 -9.23
N SER A 176 18.77 3.15 -10.18
CA SER A 176 18.31 3.73 -11.42
C SER A 176 17.49 2.64 -12.06
N HIS A 177 16.22 2.56 -11.66
CA HIS A 177 15.18 1.98 -12.48
C HIS A 177 15.17 2.87 -13.74
N GLU A 178 16.09 2.59 -14.67
CA GLU A 178 16.07 3.05 -16.07
C GLU A 178 14.87 2.47 -16.83
N GLY A 179 13.88 1.92 -16.11
CA GLY A 179 12.58 1.58 -16.65
C GLY A 179 11.78 2.86 -16.86
N SER A 180 11.16 2.97 -18.03
CA SER A 180 10.14 3.98 -18.26
C SER A 180 8.98 3.83 -17.27
N THR A 181 8.17 4.87 -17.08
CA THR A 181 6.91 4.78 -16.31
C THR A 181 6.04 3.60 -16.74
N VAL A 182 6.09 3.24 -18.04
CA VAL A 182 5.37 2.09 -18.59
C VAL A 182 5.94 0.77 -18.06
N ASP A 183 7.25 0.65 -17.89
CA ASP A 183 7.89 -0.57 -17.38
C ASP A 183 7.53 -0.79 -15.90
N VAL A 184 7.56 0.27 -15.09
CA VAL A 184 7.15 0.21 -13.66
C VAL A 184 5.68 -0.22 -13.52
N VAL A 185 4.80 0.38 -14.31
CA VAL A 185 3.37 0.02 -14.31
C VAL A 185 3.16 -1.40 -14.82
N ALA A 186 3.89 -1.82 -15.86
CA ALA A 186 3.77 -3.16 -16.41
C ALA A 186 4.23 -4.22 -15.40
N GLU A 187 5.33 -3.99 -14.68
CA GLU A 187 5.83 -4.87 -13.63
C GLU A 187 4.80 -5.03 -12.50
N HIS A 188 4.22 -3.92 -12.03
CA HIS A 188 3.16 -3.96 -11.01
C HIS A 188 1.91 -4.72 -11.48
N LEU A 189 1.46 -4.49 -12.72
CA LEU A 189 0.31 -5.21 -13.25
C LEU A 189 0.59 -6.71 -13.44
N ILE A 190 1.83 -7.09 -13.78
CA ILE A 190 2.20 -8.51 -13.90
C ILE A 190 2.26 -9.16 -12.52
N ALA A 191 2.71 -8.43 -11.49
CA ALA A 191 2.78 -8.91 -10.11
C ALA A 191 1.41 -9.03 -9.44
N ASP A 192 0.42 -8.21 -9.83
CA ASP A 192 -0.95 -8.25 -9.32
C ASP A 192 -1.98 -8.61 -10.41
N PRO A 193 -2.37 -9.90 -10.51
CA PRO A 193 -3.38 -10.35 -11.46
C PRO A 193 -4.74 -9.67 -11.30
N LEU A 194 -5.13 -9.25 -10.10
CA LEU A 194 -6.42 -8.57 -9.88
C LEU A 194 -6.35 -7.14 -10.41
N ALA A 195 -5.24 -6.43 -10.16
CA ALA A 195 -5.00 -5.12 -10.77
C ALA A 195 -5.01 -5.23 -12.29
N LEU A 196 -4.31 -6.19 -12.89
CA LEU A 196 -4.30 -6.40 -14.34
C LEU A 196 -5.71 -6.62 -14.91
N ILE A 197 -6.48 -7.54 -14.33
CA ILE A 197 -7.85 -7.82 -14.78
C ILE A 197 -8.71 -6.55 -14.67
N SER A 198 -8.60 -5.81 -13.56
CA SER A 198 -9.34 -4.56 -13.36
C SER A 198 -8.98 -3.54 -14.44
N LYS A 199 -7.69 -3.29 -14.69
CA LYS A 199 -7.26 -2.26 -15.65
C LYS A 199 -7.57 -2.61 -17.09
N VAL A 200 -7.51 -3.88 -17.47
CA VAL A 200 -8.00 -4.34 -18.79
C VAL A 200 -9.52 -4.11 -18.90
N ALA A 201 -10.27 -4.41 -17.85
CA ALA A 201 -11.72 -4.20 -17.83
C ALA A 201 -12.08 -2.70 -17.91
N GLU A 202 -11.43 -1.86 -17.11
CA GLU A 202 -11.59 -0.41 -17.12
C GLU A 202 -11.23 0.20 -18.48
N GLY A 203 -10.08 -0.16 -19.05
CA GLY A 203 -9.65 0.32 -20.38
C GLY A 203 -10.62 -0.06 -21.49
N THR A 204 -11.16 -1.28 -21.45
CA THR A 204 -12.18 -1.71 -22.40
C THR A 204 -13.50 -0.96 -22.16
N ALA A 205 -13.89 -0.76 -20.90
CA ALA A 205 -15.09 -0.02 -20.53
C ALA A 205 -15.04 1.45 -21.00
N VAL A 206 -13.89 2.13 -20.88
CA VAL A 206 -13.68 3.50 -21.40
C VAL A 206 -14.12 3.60 -22.85
N VAL A 207 -13.63 2.68 -23.69
CA VAL A 207 -13.92 2.66 -25.13
C VAL A 207 -15.39 2.37 -25.40
N LEU A 208 -15.96 1.35 -24.74
CA LEU A 208 -17.36 0.99 -24.99
C LEU A 208 -18.33 2.09 -24.53
N PHE A 209 -18.09 2.71 -23.38
CA PHE A 209 -18.92 3.83 -22.91
C PHE A 209 -18.75 5.08 -23.77
N ALA A 210 -17.55 5.37 -24.29
CA ALA A 210 -17.37 6.45 -25.26
C ALA A 210 -18.17 6.19 -26.53
N LEU A 211 -18.14 4.96 -27.06
CA LEU A 211 -18.93 4.58 -28.23
C LEU A 211 -20.44 4.66 -27.99
N LEU A 212 -20.91 4.26 -26.81
CA LEU A 212 -22.32 4.40 -26.42
C LEU A 212 -22.71 5.86 -26.30
N ALA A 213 -21.85 6.71 -25.71
CA ALA A 213 -22.10 8.14 -25.58
C ALA A 213 -22.27 8.83 -26.95
N LEU A 214 -21.46 8.45 -27.95
CA LEU A 214 -21.52 8.97 -29.32
C LEU A 214 -22.70 8.41 -30.13
N ARG A 215 -23.33 7.32 -29.70
CA ARG A 215 -24.44 6.67 -30.41
C ARG A 215 -25.81 7.20 -29.98
N GLU A 216 -25.92 7.66 -28.74
CA GLU A 216 -27.16 8.21 -28.17
C GLU A 216 -27.26 9.70 -28.53
N ASP A 217 -27.89 10.00 -29.66
CA ASP A 217 -28.29 11.35 -30.10
C ASP A 217 -29.77 11.64 -29.81
#